data_AF-A0A094AEA7-F1
#
_entry.id   AF-A0A094AEA7-F1
#
_cell.length_a   1.000
_cell.length_b   1.000
_cell.length_c   1.000
_cell.angle_alpha   90.00
_cell.angle_beta   90.00
_cell.angle_gamma   90.00
#
_symmetry.space_group_name_H-M   'P 1'
#
loop_
_entity.id
_entity.type
_entity.pdbx_description
1 polymer ?
#
loop_
_entity_poly.entity_id
_entity_poly.type
_entity_poly.pdbx_seq_one_letter_code
_entity_poly.pdbx_strand_id
1 'polypeptide(L)'
;MRSGLQRIDPSGSYVRKANGIMETPILLGPRHMLFGQDDDSDLRDDGGDCYEVSSRKGGGLPAFKELPAEQKLKFREKAIRSIKDDCTIRKTAGIVAGHATFWDEKDDGAITVITPKDLEIYSHILYLKTDPEVIQQQRLRDLERNRDIVSVDHLKKWQDQEESMLHTLCRVHGIHFSVVSPRRDTESEDMFLIRLWRLVSDLGLHNENVYRSNAMSKLEEAMDTDATRGGRLRTMLVMDADKTSAPQDVGNMFWGKVSISGASSAAKNPMKGLFGGPSGYSYHSFRQATLLYEEAVSDGAFNDICEELASEVAMYPEFLTAGLKADLVAHIQDAYQAKVYAFGDSPLDLPMLIQADRAIVVVGDENSRSKSMETALGDAIRTQGLVASQLVLPSTATPRLDSAKLPLLRLSQADIEAILCNPNFRLIHATNSSASKLLTTQTRDSTGAGPALREAHRRIGWYLAVEFISKVIGLESYEIPHVQGGHT
;
A
#
# COMPACT_ATOMS: atom_id res chain seq x y z
N MET A 1 25.46 53.17 -32.99
CA MET A 1 24.66 54.06 -33.88
C MET A 1 23.67 53.20 -34.68
N ARG A 2 22.75 53.86 -35.41
CA ARG A 2 21.89 53.38 -36.52
C ARG A 2 22.57 52.33 -37.43
N SER A 3 21.92 51.45 -38.20
CA SER A 3 20.50 51.11 -38.54
C SER A 3 20.49 49.81 -39.40
N GLY A 4 19.40 49.12 -39.76
CA GLY A 4 17.95 49.36 -39.63
C GLY A 4 17.10 48.18 -40.15
N LEU A 5 15.79 48.38 -40.36
CA LEU A 5 14.76 47.33 -40.61
C LEU A 5 14.76 46.71 -42.02
N GLN A 6 14.31 45.44 -42.14
CA GLN A 6 13.26 44.89 -43.05
C GLN A 6 13.24 43.34 -43.01
N ARG A 7 12.15 42.57 -43.27
CA ARG A 7 10.68 42.86 -43.40
C ARG A 7 9.85 41.56 -43.24
N ILE A 8 8.69 41.68 -42.56
CA ILE A 8 7.42 40.90 -42.58
C ILE A 8 7.30 39.61 -43.43
N ASP A 9 6.82 38.53 -42.76
CA ASP A 9 5.83 37.46 -43.11
C ASP A 9 5.19 37.42 -44.55
N PRO A 10 4.74 36.24 -45.09
CA PRO A 10 3.60 35.51 -44.49
C PRO A 10 3.44 33.98 -44.74
N SER A 11 2.47 33.40 -44.00
CA SER A 11 1.51 32.33 -44.40
C SER A 11 1.90 30.83 -44.33
N GLY A 12 0.93 29.99 -43.91
CA GLY A 12 0.99 28.52 -43.96
C GLY A 12 0.21 27.83 -42.83
N SER A 13 -1.06 27.46 -43.06
CA SER A 13 -1.93 26.81 -42.05
C SER A 13 -2.42 25.41 -42.46
N TYR A 14 -2.89 24.64 -41.46
CA TYR A 14 -3.66 23.37 -41.52
C TYR A 14 -2.97 21.98 -41.38
N VAL A 15 -2.99 21.46 -40.13
CA VAL A 15 -3.78 20.29 -39.68
C VAL A 15 -3.53 18.84 -40.22
N ARG A 16 -3.29 17.93 -39.25
CA ARG A 16 -3.59 16.46 -39.14
C ARG A 16 -2.58 15.35 -39.51
N LYS A 17 -2.26 14.58 -38.45
CA LYS A 17 -1.99 13.12 -38.27
C LYS A 17 -1.72 12.24 -39.52
N ALA A 18 -0.54 11.61 -39.49
CA ALA A 18 -0.34 10.17 -39.59
C ALA A 18 1.03 9.79 -38.97
N ASN A 19 1.23 8.79 -38.08
CA ASN A 19 0.28 7.99 -37.27
C ASN A 19 0.61 8.12 -35.75
N GLY A 20 1.12 7.17 -34.95
CA GLY A 20 1.41 5.73 -35.20
C GLY A 20 2.05 4.89 -34.07
N ILE A 21 2.04 5.29 -32.79
CA ILE A 21 2.57 4.52 -31.64
C ILE A 21 1.51 4.50 -30.51
N MET A 22 1.54 3.48 -29.64
CA MET A 22 0.60 3.33 -28.51
C MET A 22 0.64 4.53 -27.56
N GLU A 23 -0.51 5.19 -27.39
CA GLU A 23 -0.72 6.15 -26.31
C GLU A 23 -0.79 5.37 -24.98
N THR A 24 0.15 5.63 -24.08
CA THR A 24 -0.05 5.31 -22.65
C THR A 24 -1.28 6.07 -22.16
N PRO A 25 -2.16 5.46 -21.34
CA PRO A 25 -3.35 6.14 -20.87
C PRO A 25 -2.95 7.30 -19.97
N ILE A 26 -3.14 8.52 -20.46
CA ILE A 26 -3.02 9.74 -19.65
C ILE A 26 -4.13 9.68 -18.60
N LEU A 27 -3.75 9.32 -17.37
CA LEU A 27 -4.63 9.35 -16.21
C LEU A 27 -5.05 10.79 -15.94
N LEU A 28 -6.24 11.16 -16.42
CA LEU A 28 -6.92 12.39 -16.02
C LEU A 28 -7.18 12.30 -14.51
N GLY A 29 -6.51 13.17 -13.75
CA GLY A 29 -6.58 13.17 -12.29
C GLY A 29 -8.01 13.42 -11.76
N PRO A 30 -8.31 13.00 -10.52
CA PRO A 30 -9.57 13.30 -9.86
C PRO A 30 -9.87 14.81 -9.84
N ARG A 31 -11.15 15.19 -9.93
CA ARG A 31 -11.58 16.59 -9.84
C ARG A 31 -12.30 16.88 -8.52
N HIS A 32 -11.90 17.97 -7.88
CA HIS A 32 -12.45 18.47 -6.63
C HIS A 32 -13.78 19.20 -6.84
N MET A 33 -14.74 19.00 -5.94
CA MET A 33 -15.93 19.84 -5.81
C MET A 33 -16.17 20.16 -4.33
N LEU A 34 -16.20 21.45 -4.01
CA LEU A 34 -16.39 21.95 -2.65
C LEU A 34 -17.88 22.15 -2.35
N PHE A 35 -18.30 21.68 -1.18
CA PHE A 35 -19.70 21.68 -0.72
C PHE A 35 -19.81 22.32 0.67
N GLY A 36 -19.10 23.45 0.85
CA GLY A 36 -19.16 24.25 2.06
C GLY A 36 -20.54 24.86 2.29
N GLN A 37 -20.96 24.91 3.56
CA GLN A 37 -22.04 25.81 3.98
C GLN A 37 -21.50 27.08 4.65
N ASP A 38 -20.18 27.23 4.75
CA ASP A 38 -19.46 28.43 5.21
C ASP A 38 -18.37 28.83 4.21
N ASP A 39 -17.75 29.98 4.45
CA ASP A 39 -16.89 30.71 3.52
C ASP A 39 -15.47 30.08 3.39
N ASP A 40 -15.41 28.84 2.94
CA ASP A 40 -14.19 28.09 2.61
C ASP A 40 -13.68 28.46 1.21
N SER A 41 -13.17 29.69 1.08
CA SER A 41 -12.70 30.26 -0.19
C SER A 41 -11.23 30.01 -0.52
N ASP A 42 -10.51 29.19 0.26
CA ASP A 42 -9.04 29.06 0.16
C ASP A 42 -8.57 27.62 -0.08
N LEU A 43 -8.82 27.13 -1.30
CA LEU A 43 -7.99 26.10 -1.93
C LEU A 43 -7.52 26.65 -3.28
N ARG A 44 -6.21 26.56 -3.54
CA ARG A 44 -5.59 27.17 -4.72
C ARG A 44 -5.87 26.38 -5.99
N ASP A 45 -5.89 27.09 -7.12
CA ASP A 45 -6.25 26.56 -8.42
C ASP A 45 -5.12 25.72 -9.06
N ASP A 46 -5.12 24.42 -8.76
CA ASP A 46 -4.33 23.40 -9.47
C ASP A 46 -5.16 22.70 -10.59
N GLY A 47 -6.10 23.40 -11.24
CA GLY A 47 -6.74 22.95 -12.50
C GLY A 47 -7.97 22.04 -12.38
N GLY A 48 -8.63 22.00 -11.22
CA GLY A 48 -9.91 21.32 -11.03
C GLY A 48 -11.12 22.23 -11.24
N ASP A 49 -12.14 21.80 -12.00
CA ASP A 49 -13.41 22.53 -12.07
C ASP A 49 -14.14 22.42 -10.72
N CYS A 50 -14.07 23.46 -9.87
CA CYS A 50 -14.80 23.52 -8.61
C CYS A 50 -16.29 23.87 -8.83
N TYR A 51 -17.21 23.04 -8.34
CA TYR A 51 -18.67 23.23 -8.45
C TYR A 51 -19.29 23.70 -7.13
N GLU A 52 -19.36 25.01 -6.89
CA GLU A 52 -20.05 25.55 -5.72
C GLU A 52 -21.59 25.57 -5.91
N VAL A 53 -22.36 25.02 -4.96
CA VAL A 53 -23.84 24.87 -5.10
C VAL A 53 -24.57 26.22 -5.17
N SER A 54 -24.03 27.21 -4.47
CA SER A 54 -24.46 28.62 -4.47
C SER A 54 -24.53 29.24 -5.86
N SER A 55 -23.60 28.91 -6.76
CA SER A 55 -23.43 29.48 -8.10
C SER A 55 -24.67 29.32 -8.98
N ARG A 56 -25.51 28.31 -8.69
CA ARG A 56 -26.75 28.02 -9.43
C ARG A 56 -27.96 28.84 -8.94
N LYS A 57 -27.78 29.80 -8.01
CA LYS A 57 -28.81 30.76 -7.59
C LYS A 57 -28.27 32.20 -7.71
N GLY A 58 -29.06 33.10 -8.30
CA GLY A 58 -28.81 34.54 -8.20
C GLY A 58 -28.82 34.98 -6.73
N GLY A 59 -27.67 35.43 -6.22
CA GLY A 59 -27.46 35.78 -4.81
C GLY A 59 -26.50 34.87 -4.03
N GLY A 60 -25.99 33.79 -4.63
CA GLY A 60 -24.87 33.01 -4.06
C GLY A 60 -25.16 32.33 -2.71
N LEU A 61 -24.10 32.12 -1.91
CA LEU A 61 -24.16 31.37 -0.65
C LEU A 61 -25.05 32.03 0.41
N PRO A 62 -25.04 33.36 0.63
CA PRO A 62 -25.97 34.01 1.56
C PRO A 62 -27.43 33.74 1.20
N ALA A 63 -27.79 33.86 -0.09
CA ALA A 63 -29.13 33.57 -0.56
C ALA A 63 -29.51 32.08 -0.48
N PHE A 64 -28.55 31.17 -0.25
CA PHE A 64 -28.80 29.77 0.11
C PHE A 64 -28.92 29.58 1.64
N LYS A 65 -28.10 30.28 2.44
CA LYS A 65 -28.18 30.29 3.92
C LYS A 65 -29.57 30.72 4.42
N GLU A 66 -30.25 31.64 3.74
CA GLU A 66 -31.61 32.10 4.09
C GLU A 66 -32.75 31.11 3.75
N LEU A 67 -32.51 30.04 2.98
CA LEU A 67 -33.60 29.16 2.53
C LEU A 67 -34.18 28.27 3.65
N PRO A 68 -35.49 27.94 3.61
CA PRO A 68 -36.09 26.90 4.46
C PRO A 68 -35.40 25.53 4.27
N ALA A 69 -35.35 24.73 5.34
CA ALA A 69 -34.62 23.45 5.35
C ALA A 69 -35.04 22.48 4.22
N GLU A 70 -36.34 22.38 3.93
CA GLU A 70 -36.87 21.55 2.84
C GLU A 70 -36.37 22.02 1.46
N GLN A 71 -36.22 23.33 1.26
CA GLN A 71 -35.68 23.89 0.02
C GLN A 71 -34.16 23.66 -0.07
N LYS A 72 -33.43 23.86 1.04
CA LYS A 72 -32.00 23.51 1.13
C LYS A 72 -31.77 22.05 0.79
N LEU A 73 -32.58 21.13 1.30
CA LEU A 73 -32.54 19.70 0.95
C LEU A 73 -32.72 19.49 -0.56
N LYS A 74 -33.79 20.01 -1.17
CA LYS A 74 -34.06 19.89 -2.61
C LYS A 74 -32.94 20.45 -3.49
N PHE A 75 -32.31 21.57 -3.10
CA PHE A 75 -31.17 22.13 -3.81
C PHE A 75 -29.92 21.24 -3.70
N ARG A 76 -29.60 20.73 -2.51
CA ARG A 76 -28.44 19.84 -2.29
C ARG A 76 -28.60 18.52 -3.04
N GLU A 77 -29.78 17.88 -2.95
CA GLU A 77 -30.02 16.66 -3.73
C GLU A 77 -29.96 16.90 -5.26
N LYS A 78 -30.29 18.11 -5.74
CA LYS A 78 -30.18 18.46 -7.17
C LYS A 78 -28.72 18.68 -7.57
N ALA A 79 -27.89 19.22 -6.68
CA ALA A 79 -26.46 19.36 -6.90
C ALA A 79 -25.78 18.00 -7.02
N ILE A 80 -25.92 17.11 -6.04
CA ILE A 80 -25.24 15.80 -6.03
C ILE A 80 -25.67 14.89 -7.20
N ARG A 81 -26.95 14.94 -7.63
CA ARG A 81 -27.41 14.30 -8.88
C ARG A 81 -26.62 14.83 -10.09
N SER A 82 -26.52 16.15 -10.24
CA SER A 82 -25.79 16.78 -11.34
C SER A 82 -24.28 16.49 -11.30
N ILE A 83 -23.69 16.32 -10.12
CA ILE A 83 -22.28 15.90 -9.96
C ILE A 83 -22.11 14.47 -10.48
N LYS A 84 -22.98 13.54 -10.07
CA LYS A 84 -23.01 12.16 -10.58
C LYS A 84 -23.18 12.12 -12.10
N ASP A 85 -24.09 12.92 -12.65
CA ASP A 85 -24.36 12.96 -14.10
C ASP A 85 -23.12 13.45 -14.87
N ASP A 86 -22.52 14.58 -14.47
CA ASP A 86 -21.31 15.14 -15.08
C ASP A 86 -20.11 14.16 -14.99
N CYS A 87 -19.90 13.54 -13.83
CA CYS A 87 -18.86 12.52 -13.61
C CYS A 87 -19.08 11.26 -14.45
N THR A 88 -20.34 10.82 -14.60
CA THR A 88 -20.71 9.64 -15.42
C THR A 88 -20.47 9.91 -16.91
N ILE A 89 -20.86 11.09 -17.40
CA ILE A 89 -20.65 11.50 -18.79
C ILE A 89 -19.15 11.59 -19.12
N ARG A 90 -18.35 12.15 -18.20
CA ARG A 90 -16.90 12.35 -18.38
C ARG A 90 -16.06 11.12 -18.03
N LYS A 91 -16.63 10.11 -17.37
CA LYS A 91 -15.94 8.93 -16.82
C LYS A 91 -14.83 9.28 -15.82
N THR A 92 -15.06 10.29 -14.98
CA THR A 92 -14.10 10.81 -13.98
C THR A 92 -14.61 10.60 -12.57
N ALA A 93 -13.73 10.23 -11.63
CA ALA A 93 -14.05 10.29 -10.20
C ALA A 93 -14.35 11.75 -9.80
N GLY A 94 -15.40 11.93 -8.98
CA GLY A 94 -15.75 13.21 -8.37
C GLY A 94 -15.54 13.16 -6.86
N ILE A 95 -14.79 14.12 -6.33
CA ILE A 95 -14.58 14.29 -4.90
C ILE A 95 -15.56 15.35 -4.40
N VAL A 96 -16.35 15.06 -3.37
CA VAL A 96 -17.25 16.03 -2.73
C VAL A 96 -16.78 16.26 -1.30
N ALA A 97 -16.26 17.45 -1.02
CA ALA A 97 -15.86 17.86 0.33
C ALA A 97 -17.05 18.54 1.04
N GLY A 98 -17.51 17.98 2.15
CA GLY A 98 -18.65 18.49 2.92
C GLY A 98 -18.86 17.75 4.25
N HIS A 99 -19.84 18.22 5.03
CA HIS A 99 -20.10 17.73 6.40
C HIS A 99 -21.18 16.63 6.43
N ALA A 100 -21.09 15.71 7.38
CA ALA A 100 -22.15 14.73 7.65
C ALA A 100 -23.15 15.23 8.70
N THR A 101 -22.66 15.96 9.71
CA THR A 101 -23.44 16.65 10.75
C THR A 101 -22.92 18.08 11.00
N PHE A 102 -23.71 18.90 11.68
CA PHE A 102 -23.27 20.12 12.37
C PHE A 102 -23.69 20.06 13.84
N TRP A 103 -22.84 20.50 14.78
CA TRP A 103 -23.19 20.49 16.21
C TRP A 103 -22.52 21.62 17.01
N ASP A 104 -23.29 22.65 17.39
CA ASP A 104 -22.85 23.62 18.40
C ASP A 104 -22.85 22.96 19.79
N GLU A 105 -21.96 23.39 20.69
CA GLU A 105 -21.93 22.91 22.07
C GLU A 105 -23.16 23.37 22.88
N LYS A 106 -23.87 24.38 22.38
CA LYS A 106 -25.14 24.91 22.92
C LYS A 106 -26.37 24.14 22.45
N ASP A 107 -26.26 23.29 21.42
CA ASP A 107 -27.38 22.56 20.83
C ASP A 107 -27.63 21.22 21.54
N ASP A 108 -28.90 20.87 21.78
CA ASP A 108 -29.33 19.61 22.41
C ASP A 108 -28.84 18.34 21.67
N GLY A 109 -28.47 18.45 20.39
CA GLY A 109 -27.94 17.34 19.60
C GLY A 109 -27.47 17.75 18.20
N ALA A 110 -26.67 16.89 17.56
CA ALA A 110 -26.15 17.11 16.22
C ALA A 110 -27.24 17.15 15.15
N ILE A 111 -27.16 18.13 14.25
CA ILE A 111 -28.03 18.24 13.07
C ILE A 111 -27.41 17.42 11.93
N THR A 112 -27.97 16.24 11.65
CA THR A 112 -27.58 15.43 10.47
C THR A 112 -27.88 16.20 9.18
N VAL A 113 -26.86 16.40 8.36
CA VAL A 113 -26.97 17.12 7.08
C VAL A 113 -26.76 16.24 5.85
N ILE A 114 -26.11 15.07 5.96
CA ILE A 114 -26.06 14.09 4.86
C ILE A 114 -27.49 13.70 4.41
N THR A 115 -27.74 13.71 3.10
CA THR A 115 -29.08 13.51 2.53
C THR A 115 -29.30 12.07 2.04
N PRO A 116 -30.56 11.61 1.92
CA PRO A 116 -30.85 10.31 1.31
C PRO A 116 -30.33 10.14 -0.12
N LYS A 117 -30.10 11.26 -0.85
CA LYS A 117 -29.54 11.23 -2.20
C LYS A 117 -28.02 11.11 -2.21
N ASP A 118 -27.34 11.65 -1.21
CA ASP A 118 -25.90 11.46 -1.04
C ASP A 118 -25.60 9.97 -0.77
N LEU A 119 -26.40 9.35 0.10
CA LEU A 119 -26.34 7.92 0.44
C LEU A 119 -26.75 6.95 -0.70
N GLU A 120 -27.21 7.46 -1.84
CA GLU A 120 -27.48 6.70 -3.08
C GLU A 120 -26.38 6.90 -4.14
N ILE A 121 -25.51 7.91 -3.95
CA ILE A 121 -24.57 8.39 -4.97
C ILE A 121 -23.11 8.17 -4.55
N TYR A 122 -22.78 8.34 -3.27
CA TYR A 122 -21.44 8.09 -2.76
C TYR A 122 -21.11 6.59 -2.81
N SER A 123 -19.99 6.24 -3.46
CA SER A 123 -19.40 4.90 -3.41
C SER A 123 -18.45 4.73 -2.22
N HIS A 124 -17.90 5.84 -1.73
CA HIS A 124 -16.97 5.91 -0.61
C HIS A 124 -17.26 7.16 0.24
N ILE A 125 -17.05 7.08 1.55
CA ILE A 125 -16.94 8.24 2.45
C ILE A 125 -15.61 8.11 3.19
N LEU A 126 -14.79 9.17 3.13
CA LEU A 126 -13.53 9.29 3.87
C LEU A 126 -13.73 10.27 5.01
N TYR A 127 -13.52 9.82 6.25
CA TYR A 127 -13.69 10.65 7.45
C TYR A 127 -12.36 11.21 7.92
N LEU A 128 -12.15 12.52 7.80
CA LEU A 128 -10.91 13.18 8.22
C LEU A 128 -10.91 13.38 9.74
N LYS A 129 -10.29 12.45 10.48
CA LYS A 129 -10.24 12.47 11.95
C LYS A 129 -8.94 13.10 12.45
N THR A 130 -9.03 14.35 12.85
CA THR A 130 -7.95 15.08 13.54
C THR A 130 -8.17 15.03 15.05
N ASP A 131 -7.09 15.02 15.82
CA ASP A 131 -7.10 15.08 17.28
C ASP A 131 -7.94 16.29 17.81
N PRO A 132 -8.86 16.10 18.79
CA PRO A 132 -9.74 17.16 19.30
C PRO A 132 -9.00 18.37 19.90
N GLU A 133 -7.90 18.15 20.62
CA GLU A 133 -7.05 19.20 21.17
C GLU A 133 -6.35 20.00 20.05
N VAL A 134 -5.92 19.35 18.96
CA VAL A 134 -5.42 20.02 17.74
C VAL A 134 -6.52 20.85 17.08
N ILE A 135 -7.74 20.34 16.95
CA ILE A 135 -8.88 21.09 16.39
C ILE A 135 -9.19 22.33 17.24
N GLN A 136 -9.19 22.20 18.57
CA GLN A 136 -9.39 23.35 19.46
C GLN A 136 -8.27 24.39 19.30
N GLN A 137 -7.01 23.96 19.26
CA GLN A 137 -5.87 24.86 19.04
C GLN A 137 -5.92 25.57 17.68
N GLN A 138 -6.41 24.91 16.63
CA GLN A 138 -6.63 25.53 15.32
C GLN A 138 -7.76 26.58 15.39
N ARG A 139 -8.91 26.26 15.98
CA ARG A 139 -10.03 27.22 16.17
C ARG A 139 -9.64 28.44 17.00
N LEU A 140 -8.71 28.30 17.95
CA LEU A 140 -8.16 29.41 18.75
C LEU A 140 -7.11 30.27 18.03
N ARG A 141 -6.60 29.81 16.87
CA ARG A 141 -5.61 30.52 16.04
C ARG A 141 -6.19 31.06 14.74
N ASP A 142 -7.37 30.59 14.33
CA ASP A 142 -8.14 31.10 13.20
C ASP A 142 -8.69 32.50 13.55
N LEU A 143 -7.96 33.54 13.12
CA LEU A 143 -8.35 34.94 13.29
C LEU A 143 -9.17 35.49 12.10
N GLU A 144 -9.32 34.70 11.04
CA GLU A 144 -10.02 35.12 9.82
C GLU A 144 -11.51 34.75 9.87
N ARG A 145 -11.83 33.61 10.49
CA ARG A 145 -13.21 33.10 10.58
C ARG A 145 -13.72 33.21 12.01
N ASN A 146 -14.86 33.88 12.19
CA ASN A 146 -15.52 34.01 13.48
C ASN A 146 -16.14 32.67 13.93
N ARG A 147 -15.32 31.80 14.52
CA ARG A 147 -15.74 30.50 15.08
C ARG A 147 -15.92 30.60 16.59
N ASP A 148 -17.00 30.01 17.10
CA ASP A 148 -17.14 29.83 18.54
C ASP A 148 -16.05 28.88 19.09
N ILE A 149 -15.64 29.17 20.34
CA ILE A 149 -14.75 28.31 21.12
C ILE A 149 -15.58 27.14 21.65
N VAL A 150 -15.10 25.92 21.42
CA VAL A 150 -15.77 24.66 21.75
C VAL A 150 -14.83 23.78 22.57
N SER A 151 -15.35 23.05 23.55
CA SER A 151 -14.57 22.18 24.43
C SER A 151 -13.99 20.94 23.70
N VAL A 152 -12.87 20.44 24.21
CA VAL A 152 -12.24 19.20 23.75
C VAL A 152 -13.21 18.02 23.92
N ASP A 153 -13.92 17.96 25.04
CA ASP A 153 -14.91 16.92 25.34
C ASP A 153 -16.09 16.94 24.34
N HIS A 154 -16.59 18.12 23.95
CA HIS A 154 -17.63 18.21 22.92
C HIS A 154 -17.11 17.85 21.52
N LEU A 155 -15.90 18.29 21.14
CA LEU A 155 -15.28 17.90 19.87
C LEU A 155 -15.11 16.38 19.77
N LYS A 156 -14.66 15.73 20.85
CA LYS A 156 -14.53 14.27 20.94
C LYS A 156 -15.90 13.57 20.86
N LYS A 157 -16.87 14.02 21.67
CA LYS A 157 -18.27 13.53 21.66
C LYS A 157 -18.92 13.67 20.28
N TRP A 158 -18.61 14.74 19.55
CA TRP A 158 -19.07 14.94 18.17
C TRP A 158 -18.45 13.90 17.23
N GLN A 159 -17.12 13.75 17.23
CA GLN A 159 -16.45 12.73 16.41
C GLN A 159 -16.95 11.31 16.69
N ASP A 160 -17.02 10.91 17.95
CA ASP A 160 -17.45 9.55 18.34
C ASP A 160 -18.90 9.25 17.90
N GLN A 161 -19.78 10.26 17.88
CA GLN A 161 -21.17 10.11 17.38
C GLN A 161 -21.27 10.17 15.85
N GLU A 162 -20.54 11.06 15.20
CA GLU A 162 -20.56 11.21 13.73
C GLU A 162 -19.93 9.98 13.04
N GLU A 163 -18.82 9.46 13.56
CA GLU A 163 -18.17 8.24 13.10
C GLU A 163 -19.08 7.01 13.26
N SER A 164 -19.71 6.85 14.43
CA SER A 164 -20.65 5.76 14.71
C SER A 164 -21.90 5.83 13.80
N MET A 165 -22.42 7.03 13.54
CA MET A 165 -23.49 7.28 12.57
C MET A 165 -23.05 6.90 11.16
N LEU A 166 -21.87 7.36 10.72
CA LEU A 166 -21.35 7.12 9.37
C LEU A 166 -21.04 5.63 9.12
N HIS A 167 -20.39 4.93 10.05
CA HIS A 167 -20.22 3.48 9.98
C HIS A 167 -21.57 2.75 9.77
N THR A 168 -22.61 3.19 10.50
CA THR A 168 -23.95 2.59 10.41
C THR A 168 -24.60 2.87 9.06
N LEU A 169 -24.60 4.13 8.60
CA LEU A 169 -25.17 4.53 7.32
C LEU A 169 -24.45 3.86 6.14
N CYS A 170 -23.12 3.91 6.11
CA CYS A 170 -22.31 3.31 5.04
C CYS A 170 -22.56 1.80 4.92
N ARG A 171 -22.61 1.08 6.05
CA ARG A 171 -22.88 -0.37 6.09
C ARG A 171 -24.29 -0.72 5.61
N VAL A 172 -25.30 0.13 5.88
CA VAL A 172 -26.68 -0.07 5.42
C VAL A 172 -26.82 0.24 3.92
N HIS A 173 -26.10 1.24 3.41
CA HIS A 173 -26.22 1.71 2.03
C HIS A 173 -25.23 1.08 1.03
N GLY A 174 -24.28 0.25 1.49
CA GLY A 174 -23.26 -0.36 0.62
C GLY A 174 -22.17 0.61 0.17
N ILE A 175 -21.90 1.63 0.99
CA ILE A 175 -20.84 2.63 0.79
C ILE A 175 -19.59 2.12 1.52
N HIS A 176 -18.40 2.23 0.93
CA HIS A 176 -17.16 1.95 1.68
C HIS A 176 -16.83 3.13 2.61
N PHE A 177 -16.44 2.84 3.85
CA PHE A 177 -16.04 3.84 4.84
C PHE A 177 -14.59 3.64 5.26
N SER A 178 -13.86 4.73 5.48
CA SER A 178 -12.51 4.70 6.06
C SER A 178 -12.26 5.99 6.85
N VAL A 179 -11.70 5.85 8.03
CA VAL A 179 -11.20 6.96 8.85
C VAL A 179 -9.76 7.27 8.42
N VAL A 180 -9.51 8.52 8.06
CA VAL A 180 -8.21 9.01 7.59
C VAL A 180 -7.69 10.07 8.56
N SER A 181 -6.88 9.63 9.51
CA SER A 181 -6.20 10.47 10.50
C SER A 181 -4.71 10.63 10.18
N PRO A 182 -4.03 11.70 10.66
CA PRO A 182 -2.57 11.81 10.62
C PRO A 182 -1.89 10.67 11.39
N ARG A 183 -0.94 9.97 10.76
CA ARG A 183 -0.23 8.82 11.35
C ARG A 183 0.89 9.32 12.28
N ARG A 184 0.52 9.69 13.52
CA ARG A 184 1.35 10.20 14.64
C ARG A 184 1.74 11.67 14.50
N ASP A 185 2.11 12.30 15.62
CA ASP A 185 2.55 13.70 15.81
C ASP A 185 3.75 14.16 14.96
N THR A 186 4.29 13.27 14.12
CA THR A 186 5.47 13.47 13.26
C THR A 186 5.21 13.21 11.78
N GLU A 187 3.97 12.91 11.37
CA GLU A 187 3.58 12.96 9.96
C GLU A 187 3.41 14.42 9.53
N SER A 188 4.35 14.90 8.71
CA SER A 188 4.28 16.20 8.03
C SER A 188 3.05 16.29 7.13
N GLU A 189 2.38 17.45 7.07
CA GLU A 189 1.17 17.69 6.28
C GLU A 189 1.27 17.21 4.83
N ASP A 190 2.39 17.47 4.14
CA ASP A 190 2.68 16.97 2.78
C ASP A 190 2.49 15.45 2.64
N MET A 191 2.82 14.66 3.67
CA MET A 191 2.68 13.21 3.66
C MET A 191 1.27 12.74 3.91
N PHE A 192 0.55 13.42 4.82
CA PHE A 192 -0.87 13.17 5.00
C PHE A 192 -1.61 13.42 3.69
N LEU A 193 -1.32 14.53 3.00
CA LEU A 193 -1.84 14.85 1.68
C LEU A 193 -1.42 13.80 0.62
N ILE A 194 -0.14 13.43 0.52
CA ILE A 194 0.32 12.38 -0.42
C ILE A 194 -0.36 11.03 -0.16
N ARG A 195 -0.60 10.66 1.11
CA ARG A 195 -1.28 9.41 1.49
C ARG A 195 -2.77 9.46 1.16
N LEU A 196 -3.45 10.55 1.50
CA LEU A 196 -4.86 10.80 1.15
C LEU A 196 -5.05 10.78 -0.38
N TRP A 197 -4.16 11.45 -1.13
CA TRP A 197 -4.18 11.45 -2.60
C TRP A 197 -4.01 10.07 -3.21
N ARG A 198 -3.10 9.25 -2.67
CA ARG A 198 -2.90 7.86 -3.10
C ARG A 198 -4.17 7.03 -2.87
N LEU A 199 -4.76 7.11 -1.68
CA LEU A 199 -6.01 6.46 -1.35
C LEU A 199 -7.13 6.88 -2.32
N VAL A 200 -7.40 8.18 -2.45
CA VAL A 200 -8.44 8.72 -3.35
C VAL A 200 -8.24 8.29 -4.81
N SER A 201 -6.99 8.20 -5.28
CA SER A 201 -6.66 7.71 -6.62
C SER A 201 -6.93 6.21 -6.77
N ASP A 202 -6.52 5.40 -5.79
CA ASP A 202 -6.73 3.95 -5.75
C ASP A 202 -8.23 3.56 -5.70
N LEU A 203 -9.03 4.28 -4.91
CA LEU A 203 -10.48 4.08 -4.83
C LEU A 203 -11.18 4.19 -6.20
N GLY A 204 -10.66 5.03 -7.10
CA GLY A 204 -11.21 5.22 -8.46
C GLY A 204 -10.83 4.14 -9.47
N LEU A 205 -9.77 3.35 -9.23
CA LEU A 205 -9.26 2.35 -10.18
C LEU A 205 -9.89 0.97 -10.02
N HIS A 206 -10.27 0.61 -8.78
CA HIS A 206 -10.61 -0.76 -8.44
C HIS A 206 -12.11 -1.04 -8.37
N ASN A 207 -12.53 -2.12 -9.02
CA ASN A 207 -13.87 -2.69 -8.97
C ASN A 207 -13.80 -4.21 -9.22
N GLU A 208 -14.91 -4.93 -8.99
CA GLU A 208 -14.97 -6.40 -9.14
C GLU A 208 -14.45 -6.91 -10.49
N ASN A 209 -14.74 -6.21 -11.60
CA ASN A 209 -14.31 -6.64 -12.93
C ASN A 209 -12.80 -6.43 -13.14
N VAL A 210 -12.21 -5.41 -12.52
CA VAL A 210 -10.75 -5.18 -12.54
C VAL A 210 -10.04 -6.27 -11.74
N TYR A 211 -10.50 -6.58 -10.51
CA TYR A 211 -9.93 -7.69 -9.73
C TYR A 211 -10.09 -9.04 -10.44
N ARG A 212 -11.26 -9.32 -11.03
CA ARG A 212 -11.51 -10.53 -11.82
C ARG A 212 -10.55 -10.63 -13.03
N SER A 213 -10.38 -9.54 -13.77
CA SER A 213 -9.48 -9.50 -14.93
C SER A 213 -8.01 -9.69 -14.52
N ASN A 214 -7.59 -9.05 -13.42
CA ASN A 214 -6.23 -9.17 -12.89
C ASN A 214 -5.94 -10.60 -12.39
N ALA A 215 -6.91 -11.23 -11.70
CA ALA A 215 -6.78 -12.61 -11.23
C ALA A 215 -6.71 -13.61 -12.40
N MET A 216 -7.56 -13.44 -13.43
CA MET A 216 -7.50 -14.26 -14.64
C MET A 216 -6.17 -14.09 -15.39
N SER A 217 -5.72 -12.84 -15.59
CA SER A 217 -4.44 -12.56 -16.25
C SER A 217 -3.25 -13.13 -15.47
N LYS A 218 -3.28 -13.13 -14.14
CA LYS A 218 -2.24 -13.76 -13.31
C LYS A 218 -2.29 -15.29 -13.33
N LEU A 219 -3.48 -15.89 -13.45
CA LEU A 219 -3.61 -17.33 -13.70
C LEU A 219 -3.06 -17.69 -15.09
N GLU A 220 -3.36 -16.91 -16.13
CA GLU A 220 -2.84 -17.10 -17.49
C GLU A 220 -1.31 -16.97 -17.53
N GLU A 221 -0.74 -15.96 -16.88
CA GLU A 221 0.72 -15.76 -16.73
C GLU A 221 1.40 -16.93 -16.02
N ALA A 222 0.86 -17.40 -14.89
CA ALA A 222 1.37 -18.57 -14.17
C ALA A 222 1.21 -19.88 -14.96
N MET A 223 0.25 -19.91 -15.89
CA MET A 223 -0.03 -21.07 -16.75
C MET A 223 0.74 -21.05 -18.07
N ASP A 224 1.37 -19.95 -18.50
CA ASP A 224 2.06 -19.87 -19.80
C ASP A 224 3.51 -20.41 -19.75
N THR A 225 3.65 -21.66 -19.29
CA THR A 225 4.94 -22.36 -19.16
C THR A 225 5.04 -23.56 -20.11
N ASP A 226 6.26 -23.98 -20.44
CA ASP A 226 6.47 -25.14 -21.34
C ASP A 226 5.87 -26.45 -20.80
N ALA A 227 5.64 -26.55 -19.49
CA ALA A 227 4.98 -27.69 -18.84
C ALA A 227 3.48 -27.80 -19.20
N THR A 228 2.78 -26.67 -19.39
CA THR A 228 1.37 -26.66 -19.82
C THR A 228 1.28 -26.78 -21.34
N ARG A 229 2.09 -25.99 -22.07
CA ARG A 229 2.18 -25.99 -23.54
C ARG A 229 2.54 -27.38 -24.10
N GLY A 230 3.38 -28.14 -23.39
CA GLY A 230 3.73 -29.52 -23.72
C GLY A 230 2.68 -30.58 -23.35
N GLY A 231 1.49 -30.20 -22.89
CA GLY A 231 0.39 -31.12 -22.56
C GLY A 231 0.66 -32.06 -21.38
N ARG A 232 1.63 -31.73 -20.51
CA ARG A 232 1.98 -32.55 -19.34
C ARG A 232 1.04 -32.31 -18.15
N LEU A 233 0.52 -31.09 -18.00
CA LEU A 233 -0.47 -30.76 -16.97
C LEU A 233 -1.82 -31.44 -17.30
N ARG A 234 -2.25 -32.37 -16.44
CA ARG A 234 -3.52 -33.12 -16.60
C ARG A 234 -4.60 -32.75 -15.58
N THR A 235 -4.20 -32.23 -14.43
CA THR A 235 -5.07 -31.92 -13.29
C THR A 235 -4.57 -30.65 -12.63
N MET A 236 -5.47 -29.75 -12.27
CA MET A 236 -5.21 -28.61 -11.40
C MET A 236 -6.03 -28.80 -10.11
N LEU A 237 -5.46 -28.41 -8.97
CA LEU A 237 -6.09 -28.45 -7.67
C LEU A 237 -6.22 -27.02 -7.16
N VAL A 238 -7.44 -26.62 -6.76
CA VAL A 238 -7.76 -25.26 -6.31
C VAL A 238 -8.29 -25.36 -4.88
N MET A 239 -7.78 -24.52 -3.99
CA MET A 239 -8.00 -24.58 -2.53
C MET A 239 -8.10 -23.18 -1.93
N ASP A 240 -8.93 -23.04 -0.91
CA ASP A 240 -9.17 -21.76 -0.19
C ASP A 240 -7.99 -21.33 0.71
N ALA A 241 -7.13 -22.30 1.06
CA ALA A 241 -5.96 -22.19 1.93
C ALA A 241 -6.25 -21.78 3.40
N ASP A 242 -6.97 -20.68 3.67
CA ASP A 242 -7.35 -20.32 5.06
C ASP A 242 -8.12 -21.46 5.72
N LYS A 243 -7.74 -21.79 6.97
CA LYS A 243 -8.20 -22.95 7.75
C LYS A 243 -8.12 -24.32 7.06
N THR A 244 -7.53 -24.37 5.87
CA THR A 244 -7.51 -25.54 4.97
C THR A 244 -6.12 -26.14 4.94
N SER A 245 -5.09 -25.30 4.75
CA SER A 245 -3.68 -25.73 4.84
C SER A 245 -3.14 -25.74 6.26
N ALA A 246 -3.79 -25.04 7.20
CA ALA A 246 -3.42 -24.96 8.62
C ALA A 246 -4.68 -24.88 9.51
N PRO A 247 -4.64 -25.33 10.78
CA PRO A 247 -5.77 -25.21 11.72
C PRO A 247 -6.00 -23.80 12.28
N GLN A 248 -5.02 -22.89 12.14
CA GLN A 248 -5.08 -21.52 12.65
C GLN A 248 -6.02 -20.62 11.82
N ASP A 249 -6.60 -19.62 12.48
CA ASP A 249 -7.33 -18.52 11.85
C ASP A 249 -6.43 -17.27 11.83
N VAL A 250 -5.70 -17.10 10.73
CA VAL A 250 -4.66 -16.04 10.63
C VAL A 250 -5.24 -14.63 10.72
N GLY A 251 -6.47 -14.45 10.23
CA GLY A 251 -7.21 -13.19 10.37
C GLY A 251 -7.55 -12.86 11.83
N ASN A 252 -8.09 -13.83 12.59
CA ASN A 252 -8.33 -13.64 14.03
C ASN A 252 -7.03 -13.39 14.81
N MET A 253 -5.92 -14.05 14.46
CA MET A 253 -4.62 -13.84 15.12
C MET A 253 -4.08 -12.42 14.85
N PHE A 254 -4.18 -11.92 13.61
CA PHE A 254 -3.80 -10.54 13.25
C PHE A 254 -4.55 -9.51 14.09
N TRP A 255 -5.89 -9.57 14.11
CA TRP A 255 -6.70 -8.62 14.89
C TRP A 255 -6.48 -8.76 16.40
N GLY A 256 -6.05 -9.94 16.87
CA GLY A 256 -5.52 -10.15 18.22
C GLY A 256 -4.26 -9.33 18.51
N LYS A 257 -3.23 -9.41 17.65
CA LYS A 257 -1.97 -8.65 17.80
C LYS A 257 -2.19 -7.14 17.72
N VAL A 258 -3.02 -6.65 16.79
CA VAL A 258 -3.41 -5.22 16.71
C VAL A 258 -4.10 -4.73 18.00
N SER A 259 -4.96 -5.55 18.60
CA SER A 259 -5.66 -5.20 19.85
C SER A 259 -4.75 -5.13 21.08
N ILE A 260 -3.49 -5.58 20.98
CA ILE A 260 -2.50 -5.56 22.06
C ILE A 260 -1.57 -4.34 21.94
N SER A 261 -1.29 -3.87 20.72
CA SER A 261 -0.41 -2.71 20.48
C SER A 261 -1.11 -1.35 20.56
N GLY A 262 -2.43 -1.30 20.34
CA GLY A 262 -3.25 -0.07 20.44
C GLY A 262 -4.13 -0.04 21.69
N ALA A 263 -3.83 0.84 22.64
CA ALA A 263 -4.59 0.98 23.90
C ALA A 263 -5.92 1.76 23.74
N SER A 264 -6.88 1.20 23.00
CA SER A 264 -8.29 1.61 23.04
C SER A 264 -9.20 0.39 23.08
N SER A 265 -10.19 0.39 23.96
CA SER A 265 -10.94 -0.83 24.30
C SER A 265 -12.11 -1.13 23.37
N ALA A 266 -12.38 -2.44 23.19
CA ALA A 266 -13.60 -3.06 22.65
C ALA A 266 -13.67 -3.46 21.15
N ALA A 267 -12.64 -3.24 20.35
CA ALA A 267 -12.58 -3.73 18.96
C ALA A 267 -12.38 -5.26 18.86
N LYS A 268 -13.45 -6.04 19.06
CA LYS A 268 -13.50 -7.45 18.60
C LYS A 268 -13.23 -7.48 17.09
N ASN A 269 -12.50 -8.50 16.59
CA ASN A 269 -12.14 -8.66 15.17
C ASN A 269 -13.27 -8.17 14.24
N PRO A 270 -13.10 -7.02 13.55
CA PRO A 270 -14.16 -6.36 12.81
C PRO A 270 -14.64 -7.18 11.61
N MET A 271 -13.79 -8.07 11.09
CA MET A 271 -14.14 -9.01 10.01
C MET A 271 -15.38 -9.85 10.35
N LYS A 272 -15.55 -10.24 11.62
CA LYS A 272 -16.72 -11.03 12.06
C LYS A 272 -18.03 -10.24 12.00
N GLY A 273 -17.98 -8.93 12.23
CA GLY A 273 -19.14 -8.03 12.04
C GLY A 273 -19.39 -7.71 10.56
N LEU A 274 -18.33 -7.63 9.76
CA LEU A 274 -18.38 -7.31 8.34
C LEU A 274 -18.95 -8.48 7.53
N PHE A 275 -18.26 -9.63 7.49
CA PHE A 275 -18.69 -10.82 6.74
C PHE A 275 -19.91 -11.52 7.36
N GLY A 276 -20.19 -11.31 8.65
CA GLY A 276 -21.44 -11.70 9.30
C GLY A 276 -22.62 -10.75 9.07
N GLY A 277 -22.45 -9.70 8.25
CA GLY A 277 -23.50 -8.78 7.85
C GLY A 277 -24.31 -9.24 6.63
N PRO A 278 -25.34 -8.48 6.21
CA PRO A 278 -26.19 -8.84 5.06
C PRO A 278 -25.42 -9.02 3.74
N SER A 279 -24.31 -8.29 3.57
CA SER A 279 -23.45 -8.33 2.38
C SER A 279 -22.54 -9.57 2.30
N GLY A 280 -22.49 -10.42 3.35
CA GLY A 280 -21.73 -11.67 3.36
C GLY A 280 -20.27 -11.52 2.87
N TYR A 281 -19.83 -12.47 2.03
CA TYR A 281 -18.54 -12.45 1.34
C TYR A 281 -18.63 -11.78 -0.05
N SER A 282 -19.12 -10.54 -0.11
CA SER A 282 -19.20 -9.75 -1.35
C SER A 282 -17.90 -8.98 -1.66
N TYR A 283 -17.77 -8.49 -2.90
CA TYR A 283 -16.70 -7.56 -3.29
C TYR A 283 -16.62 -6.34 -2.34
N HIS A 284 -17.77 -5.75 -1.98
CA HIS A 284 -17.85 -4.63 -1.03
C HIS A 284 -17.29 -5.02 0.35
N SER A 285 -17.67 -6.19 0.87
CA SER A 285 -17.16 -6.71 2.14
C SER A 285 -15.64 -6.89 2.11
N PHE A 286 -15.07 -7.40 1.02
CA PHE A 286 -13.62 -7.57 0.89
C PHE A 286 -12.87 -6.23 0.75
N ARG A 287 -13.37 -5.26 -0.03
CA ARG A 287 -12.73 -3.94 -0.13
C ARG A 287 -12.84 -3.16 1.18
N GLN A 288 -13.97 -3.27 1.88
CA GLN A 288 -14.15 -2.71 3.22
C GLN A 288 -13.20 -3.37 4.25
N ALA A 289 -12.88 -4.66 4.09
CA ALA A 289 -11.89 -5.32 4.91
C ALA A 289 -10.49 -4.74 4.68
N THR A 290 -10.07 -4.54 3.42
CA THR A 290 -8.79 -3.89 3.06
C THR A 290 -8.64 -2.53 3.74
N LEU A 291 -9.65 -1.67 3.63
CA LEU A 291 -9.64 -0.33 4.25
C LEU A 291 -9.48 -0.37 5.77
N LEU A 292 -10.08 -1.36 6.45
CA LEU A 292 -9.91 -1.54 7.90
C LEU A 292 -8.48 -1.96 8.27
N TYR A 293 -7.81 -2.80 7.45
CA TYR A 293 -6.40 -3.15 7.68
C TYR A 293 -5.47 -1.92 7.50
N GLU A 294 -5.72 -1.10 6.47
CA GLU A 294 -4.95 0.13 6.19
C GLU A 294 -5.17 1.25 7.23
N GLU A 295 -6.37 1.30 7.82
CA GLU A 295 -6.74 2.19 8.92
C GLU A 295 -6.06 1.77 10.24
N ALA A 296 -6.12 0.48 10.56
CA ALA A 296 -5.66 -0.05 11.84
C ALA A 296 -4.13 -0.04 12.04
N VAL A 297 -3.35 -0.24 10.98
CA VAL A 297 -1.88 -0.26 11.05
C VAL A 297 -1.21 0.39 9.83
N SER A 298 0.00 0.90 10.04
CA SER A 298 0.87 1.31 8.92
C SER A 298 1.45 0.11 8.18
N ASP A 299 1.67 0.28 6.89
CA ASP A 299 2.12 -0.70 5.90
C ASP A 299 3.32 -1.56 6.38
N GLY A 300 4.30 -0.94 7.05
CA GLY A 300 5.43 -1.65 7.68
C GLY A 300 4.97 -2.57 8.82
N ALA A 301 4.25 -2.02 9.81
CA ALA A 301 3.69 -2.78 10.92
C ALA A 301 2.69 -3.87 10.49
N PHE A 302 2.00 -3.70 9.35
CA PHE A 302 1.20 -4.76 8.74
C PHE A 302 2.08 -5.94 8.33
N ASN A 303 3.21 -5.67 7.65
CA ASN A 303 4.18 -6.70 7.26
C ASN A 303 4.87 -7.31 8.48
N ASP A 304 5.30 -6.50 9.45
CA ASP A 304 5.94 -6.97 10.70
C ASP A 304 5.02 -7.99 11.43
N ILE A 305 3.72 -7.67 11.55
CA ILE A 305 2.71 -8.57 12.12
C ILE A 305 2.51 -9.81 11.24
N CYS A 306 2.47 -9.68 9.91
CA CYS A 306 2.33 -10.82 9.01
C CYS A 306 3.53 -11.78 9.05
N GLU A 307 4.77 -11.28 9.16
CA GLU A 307 5.98 -12.09 9.33
C GLU A 307 5.98 -12.81 10.68
N GLU A 308 5.60 -12.13 11.77
CA GLU A 308 5.45 -12.73 13.10
C GLU A 308 4.41 -13.86 13.07
N LEU A 309 3.22 -13.62 12.49
CA LEU A 309 2.16 -14.61 12.33
C LEU A 309 2.60 -15.81 11.46
N ALA A 310 3.34 -15.57 10.37
CA ALA A 310 3.85 -16.64 9.52
C ALA A 310 4.79 -17.60 10.27
N SER A 311 5.49 -17.12 11.32
CA SER A 311 6.29 -17.96 12.21
C SER A 311 5.47 -18.75 13.25
N GLU A 312 4.26 -18.30 13.58
CA GLU A 312 3.34 -18.96 14.51
C GLU A 312 2.43 -20.01 13.85
N VAL A 313 2.26 -19.95 12.52
CA VAL A 313 1.34 -20.81 11.77
C VAL A 313 2.00 -22.12 11.33
N ALA A 314 1.51 -23.23 11.87
CA ALA A 314 1.92 -24.58 11.47
C ALA A 314 0.92 -25.18 10.48
N MET A 315 1.31 -25.27 9.20
CA MET A 315 0.51 -26.00 8.20
C MET A 315 0.44 -27.50 8.52
N TYR A 316 -0.65 -28.16 8.13
CA TYR A 316 -0.81 -29.60 8.29
C TYR A 316 0.28 -30.36 7.49
N PRO A 317 0.83 -31.48 8.02
CA PRO A 317 1.83 -32.27 7.32
C PRO A 317 1.43 -32.69 5.91
N GLU A 318 0.14 -32.94 5.67
CA GLU A 318 -0.45 -33.32 4.38
C GLU A 318 -0.20 -32.28 3.27
N PHE A 319 0.01 -31.00 3.61
CA PHE A 319 0.33 -29.93 2.65
C PHE A 319 1.82 -29.61 2.55
N LEU A 320 2.61 -29.89 3.61
CA LEU A 320 4.04 -29.63 3.63
C LEU A 320 4.79 -30.67 4.47
N THR A 321 4.95 -31.88 3.93
CA THR A 321 5.83 -32.87 4.55
C THR A 321 7.30 -32.47 4.38
N ALA A 322 8.14 -32.91 5.31
CA ALA A 322 9.59 -32.82 5.16
C ALA A 322 10.09 -33.65 3.95
N GLY A 323 9.37 -34.72 3.58
CA GLY A 323 9.62 -35.52 2.38
C GLY A 323 9.41 -34.74 1.08
N LEU A 324 8.28 -34.02 0.94
CA LEU A 324 7.98 -33.20 -0.23
C LEU A 324 9.07 -32.16 -0.51
N LYS A 325 9.68 -31.58 0.53
CA LYS A 325 10.82 -30.68 0.37
C LYS A 325 12.03 -31.40 -0.25
N ALA A 326 12.30 -32.66 0.12
CA ALA A 326 13.35 -33.47 -0.49
C ALA A 326 12.99 -33.90 -1.93
N ASP A 327 11.75 -34.32 -2.17
CA ASP A 327 11.25 -34.71 -3.50
C ASP A 327 11.37 -33.55 -4.50
N LEU A 328 11.15 -32.31 -4.06
CA LEU A 328 11.38 -31.10 -4.87
C LEU A 328 12.86 -30.89 -5.21
N VAL A 329 13.78 -31.08 -4.26
CA VAL A 329 15.23 -30.99 -4.51
C VAL A 329 15.67 -32.09 -5.49
N ALA A 330 15.23 -33.33 -5.28
CA ALA A 330 15.49 -34.45 -6.18
C ALA A 330 14.94 -34.19 -7.59
N HIS A 331 13.73 -33.62 -7.70
CA HIS A 331 13.15 -33.28 -9.00
C HIS A 331 13.93 -32.17 -9.72
N ILE A 332 14.45 -31.16 -9.01
CA ILE A 332 15.31 -30.11 -9.60
C ILE A 332 16.63 -30.72 -10.09
N GLN A 333 17.23 -31.63 -9.33
CA GLN A 333 18.44 -32.37 -9.72
C GLN A 333 18.17 -33.24 -10.95
N ASP A 334 17.15 -34.09 -10.93
CA ASP A 334 16.88 -35.06 -12.00
C ASP A 334 16.33 -34.41 -13.27
N ALA A 335 15.26 -33.61 -13.18
CA ALA A 335 14.54 -33.13 -14.36
C ALA A 335 15.20 -31.92 -15.04
N TYR A 336 16.01 -31.16 -14.30
CA TYR A 336 16.66 -29.93 -14.79
C TYR A 336 18.20 -30.01 -14.78
N GLN A 337 18.78 -31.10 -14.24
CA GLN A 337 20.24 -31.29 -14.12
C GLN A 337 20.93 -30.13 -13.39
N ALA A 338 20.21 -29.51 -12.45
CA ALA A 338 20.61 -28.31 -11.75
C ALA A 338 21.15 -28.63 -10.34
N LYS A 339 22.28 -28.05 -9.99
CA LYS A 339 22.90 -28.18 -8.67
C LYS A 339 22.11 -27.39 -7.62
N VAL A 340 21.65 -28.05 -6.55
CA VAL A 340 20.81 -27.41 -5.54
C VAL A 340 21.59 -26.99 -4.30
N TYR A 341 21.36 -25.74 -3.88
CA TYR A 341 21.79 -25.19 -2.60
C TYR A 341 20.55 -25.04 -1.71
N ALA A 342 20.35 -25.93 -0.75
CA ALA A 342 19.22 -25.85 0.18
C ALA A 342 19.58 -25.03 1.43
N PHE A 343 18.68 -24.13 1.81
CA PHE A 343 18.75 -23.34 3.04
C PHE A 343 17.58 -23.73 3.94
N GLY A 344 17.82 -23.92 5.23
CA GLY A 344 16.77 -24.27 6.19
C GLY A 344 17.19 -24.07 7.65
N ASP A 345 16.22 -23.93 8.54
CA ASP A 345 16.43 -23.59 9.96
C ASP A 345 15.65 -24.49 10.93
N SER A 346 14.80 -25.38 10.40
CA SER A 346 13.83 -26.19 11.14
C SER A 346 14.02 -27.70 10.90
N PRO A 347 13.48 -28.58 11.77
CA PRO A 347 13.53 -30.03 11.54
C PRO A 347 12.83 -30.49 10.26
N LEU A 348 11.87 -29.72 9.75
CA LEU A 348 11.16 -30.02 8.49
C LEU A 348 12.07 -29.85 7.25
N ASP A 349 13.18 -29.14 7.39
CA ASP A 349 14.13 -28.90 6.29
C ASP A 349 15.19 -30.00 6.17
N LEU A 350 15.36 -30.83 7.20
CA LEU A 350 16.45 -31.80 7.26
C LEU A 350 16.49 -32.76 6.06
N PRO A 351 15.37 -33.33 5.55
CA PRO A 351 15.43 -34.19 4.36
C PRO A 351 15.85 -33.44 3.09
N MET A 352 15.43 -32.18 2.89
CA MET A 352 15.87 -31.41 1.71
C MET A 352 17.32 -30.95 1.83
N LEU A 353 17.79 -30.70 3.05
CA LEU A 353 19.20 -30.46 3.34
C LEU A 353 20.04 -31.74 3.08
N ILE A 354 19.53 -32.93 3.41
CA ILE A 354 20.21 -34.21 3.10
C ILE A 354 20.25 -34.48 1.59
N GLN A 355 19.20 -34.13 0.84
CA GLN A 355 19.11 -34.36 -0.61
C GLN A 355 19.92 -33.36 -1.46
N ALA A 356 20.18 -32.15 -0.96
CA ALA A 356 20.81 -31.09 -1.74
C ALA A 356 22.33 -31.25 -1.89
N ASP A 357 22.87 -30.82 -3.04
CA ASP A 357 24.31 -30.81 -3.31
C ASP A 357 25.12 -29.94 -2.32
N ARG A 358 24.46 -28.94 -1.72
CA ARG A 358 24.97 -28.18 -0.57
C ARG A 358 23.85 -27.81 0.39
N ALA A 359 24.01 -28.20 1.66
CA ALA A 359 23.14 -27.85 2.77
C ALA A 359 23.67 -26.66 3.57
N ILE A 360 22.82 -25.68 3.82
CA ILE A 360 23.14 -24.48 4.61
C ILE A 360 22.09 -24.32 5.72
N VAL A 361 22.50 -24.54 6.96
CA VAL A 361 21.66 -24.31 8.14
C VAL A 361 21.66 -22.83 8.48
N VAL A 362 20.51 -22.18 8.40
CA VAL A 362 20.37 -20.77 8.82
C VAL A 362 20.24 -20.71 10.34
N VAL A 363 20.97 -19.79 10.96
CA VAL A 363 21.04 -19.63 12.41
C VAL A 363 20.74 -18.18 12.78
N GLY A 364 19.52 -17.97 13.27
CA GLY A 364 19.08 -16.73 13.90
C GLY A 364 19.47 -16.64 15.39
N ASP A 365 18.86 -15.70 16.10
CA ASP A 365 19.07 -15.48 17.53
C ASP A 365 18.71 -16.71 18.38
N GLU A 366 19.43 -16.91 19.48
CA GLU A 366 19.27 -18.07 20.36
C GLU A 366 17.92 -18.10 21.09
N ASN A 367 17.27 -16.94 21.28
CA ASN A 367 15.99 -16.84 21.96
C ASN A 367 14.80 -17.19 21.05
N SER A 368 14.91 -16.94 19.74
CA SER A 368 13.85 -17.21 18.75
C SER A 368 14.03 -18.54 18.00
N ARG A 369 15.25 -19.08 17.90
CA ARG A 369 15.50 -20.30 17.10
C ARG A 369 14.83 -21.54 17.69
N SER A 370 14.29 -22.39 16.81
CA SER A 370 13.69 -23.67 17.20
C SER A 370 14.68 -24.57 17.96
N LYS A 371 14.27 -25.02 19.15
CA LYS A 371 15.08 -25.85 20.06
C LYS A 371 15.10 -27.33 19.68
N SER A 372 14.03 -27.84 19.06
CA SER A 372 13.98 -29.23 18.57
C SER A 372 14.96 -29.50 17.42
N MET A 373 15.37 -28.44 16.70
CA MET A 373 16.35 -28.54 15.62
C MET A 373 17.74 -28.96 16.11
N GLU A 374 18.15 -28.64 17.35
CA GLU A 374 19.52 -28.95 17.81
C GLU A 374 19.75 -30.46 17.97
N THR A 375 18.77 -31.19 18.51
CA THR A 375 18.79 -32.66 18.56
C THR A 375 18.67 -33.26 17.16
N ALA A 376 17.66 -32.84 16.38
CA ALA A 376 17.37 -33.40 15.07
C ALA A 376 18.53 -33.20 14.06
N LEU A 377 19.17 -32.03 14.07
CA LEU A 377 20.35 -31.73 13.25
C LEU A 377 21.57 -32.54 13.70
N GLY A 378 21.76 -32.71 15.01
CA GLY A 378 22.81 -33.57 15.56
C GLY A 378 22.66 -35.04 15.15
N ASP A 379 21.42 -35.53 15.08
CA ASP A 379 21.12 -36.88 14.58
C ASP A 379 21.23 -37.00 13.05
N ALA A 380 20.79 -36.00 12.28
CA ALA A 380 20.94 -35.98 10.83
C ALA A 380 22.42 -36.05 10.40
N ILE A 381 23.29 -35.24 11.03
CA ILE A 381 24.74 -35.25 10.77
C ILE A 381 25.35 -36.60 11.17
N ARG A 382 24.96 -37.13 12.34
CA ARG A 382 25.54 -38.36 12.91
C ARG A 382 25.08 -39.67 12.27
N THR A 383 23.83 -39.73 11.80
CA THR A 383 23.18 -41.00 11.42
C THR A 383 22.60 -41.00 10.01
N GLN A 384 22.36 -39.84 9.41
CA GLN A 384 21.76 -39.70 8.07
C GLN A 384 22.74 -39.12 7.04
N GLY A 385 23.99 -38.85 7.44
CA GLY A 385 25.07 -38.41 6.55
C GLY A 385 25.00 -36.95 6.12
N LEU A 386 24.22 -36.10 6.80
CA LEU A 386 24.08 -34.69 6.45
C LEU A 386 25.42 -33.94 6.53
N VAL A 387 25.93 -33.51 5.37
CA VAL A 387 27.10 -32.62 5.26
C VAL A 387 26.62 -31.19 5.01
N ALA A 388 26.50 -30.41 6.08
CA ALA A 388 26.03 -29.04 6.05
C ALA A 388 27.04 -28.05 6.63
N SER A 389 26.85 -26.77 6.32
CA SER A 389 27.49 -25.64 7.01
C SER A 389 26.44 -24.74 7.65
N GLN A 390 26.79 -23.97 8.69
CA GLN A 390 25.88 -22.98 9.29
C GLN A 390 26.16 -21.55 8.84
N LEU A 391 25.12 -20.82 8.47
CA LEU A 391 25.14 -19.40 8.14
C LEU A 391 24.46 -18.62 9.29
N VAL A 392 25.26 -17.87 10.05
CA VAL A 392 24.83 -17.18 11.27
C VAL A 392 24.46 -15.73 10.96
N LEU A 393 23.20 -15.36 11.21
CA LEU A 393 22.58 -14.08 10.82
C LEU A 393 21.75 -13.50 11.99
N PRO A 394 22.10 -12.32 12.55
CA PRO A 394 23.30 -11.54 12.27
C PRO A 394 24.57 -12.30 12.66
N SER A 395 25.72 -11.92 12.10
CA SER A 395 27.02 -12.57 12.35
C SER A 395 27.55 -12.43 13.79
N THR A 396 26.80 -11.76 14.67
CA THR A 396 27.00 -11.64 16.11
C THR A 396 26.22 -12.65 16.94
N ALA A 397 25.27 -13.39 16.35
CA ALA A 397 24.51 -14.45 17.03
C ALA A 397 25.40 -15.68 17.35
N THR A 398 24.95 -16.52 18.27
CA THR A 398 25.67 -17.74 18.63
C THR A 398 25.51 -18.83 17.55
N PRO A 399 26.58 -19.52 17.13
CA PRO A 399 26.48 -20.72 16.31
C PRO A 399 25.56 -21.76 16.95
N ARG A 400 24.73 -22.44 16.14
CA ARG A 400 23.72 -23.40 16.62
C ARG A 400 24.35 -24.71 17.09
N LEU A 401 25.44 -25.13 16.45
CA LEU A 401 26.26 -26.26 16.86
C LEU A 401 27.75 -25.87 16.82
N ASP A 402 28.58 -26.71 17.43
CA ASP A 402 30.04 -26.57 17.39
C ASP A 402 30.58 -26.56 15.95
N SER A 403 31.55 -25.68 15.69
CA SER A 403 32.10 -25.41 14.35
C SER A 403 32.90 -26.57 13.74
N ALA A 404 33.31 -27.59 14.51
CA ALA A 404 33.90 -28.81 13.97
C ALA A 404 32.84 -29.86 13.56
N LYS A 405 31.62 -29.76 14.09
CA LYS A 405 30.46 -30.59 13.69
C LYS A 405 29.66 -29.95 12.55
N LEU A 406 29.57 -28.62 12.53
CA LEU A 406 28.80 -27.84 11.58
C LEU A 406 29.62 -26.60 11.19
N PRO A 407 30.47 -26.66 10.14
CA PRO A 407 31.37 -25.58 9.77
C PRO A 407 30.67 -24.23 9.55
N LEU A 408 31.28 -23.15 10.03
CA LEU A 408 30.75 -21.80 9.85
C LEU A 408 30.95 -21.34 8.39
N LEU A 409 29.85 -21.16 7.66
CA LEU A 409 29.83 -20.53 6.35
C LEU A 409 29.77 -19.00 6.51
N ARG A 410 30.73 -18.31 5.90
CA ARG A 410 30.63 -16.89 5.59
C ARG A 410 30.42 -16.74 4.10
N LEU A 411 29.22 -16.35 3.67
CA LEU A 411 28.97 -15.97 2.29
C LEU A 411 29.71 -14.67 1.99
N SER A 412 30.75 -14.72 1.18
CA SER A 412 31.31 -13.52 0.55
C SER A 412 30.47 -13.11 -0.66
N GLN A 413 30.73 -11.91 -1.18
CA GLN A 413 30.13 -11.43 -2.44
C GLN A 413 30.34 -12.43 -3.59
N ALA A 414 31.54 -13.00 -3.69
CA ALA A 414 31.88 -13.99 -4.72
C ALA A 414 31.20 -15.35 -4.50
N ASP A 415 30.93 -15.75 -3.25
CA ASP A 415 30.13 -16.96 -2.97
C ASP A 415 28.68 -16.78 -3.40
N ILE A 416 28.10 -15.59 -3.18
CA ILE A 416 26.73 -15.26 -3.61
C ILE A 416 26.64 -15.29 -5.14
N GLU A 417 27.62 -14.68 -5.84
CA GLU A 417 27.72 -14.71 -7.30
C GLU A 417 27.89 -16.15 -7.84
N ALA A 418 28.71 -16.98 -7.18
CA ALA A 418 28.93 -18.39 -7.53
C ALA A 418 27.77 -19.34 -7.15
N ILE A 419 26.89 -18.96 -6.22
CA ILE A 419 25.65 -19.68 -5.91
C ILE A 419 24.57 -19.36 -6.94
N LEU A 420 24.44 -18.08 -7.34
CA LEU A 420 23.40 -17.61 -8.25
C LEU A 420 23.71 -17.90 -9.73
N CYS A 421 24.97 -18.21 -10.05
CA CYS A 421 25.45 -19.09 -11.13
C CYS A 421 24.70 -19.10 -12.48
N ASN A 422 24.28 -17.92 -12.95
CA ASN A 422 23.70 -17.70 -14.27
C ASN A 422 24.60 -16.68 -14.99
N PRO A 423 25.11 -16.94 -16.21
CA PRO A 423 26.01 -16.03 -16.91
C PRO A 423 25.40 -14.66 -17.25
N ASN A 424 24.07 -14.53 -17.20
CA ASN A 424 23.34 -13.27 -17.35
C ASN A 424 22.99 -12.60 -16.00
N PHE A 425 23.21 -13.27 -14.85
CA PHE A 425 22.95 -12.70 -13.53
C PHE A 425 24.13 -11.84 -13.07
N ARG A 426 24.04 -10.55 -13.37
CA ARG A 426 25.05 -9.55 -13.03
C ARG A 426 24.69 -8.85 -11.72
N LEU A 427 25.19 -9.36 -10.59
CA LEU A 427 24.98 -8.75 -9.28
C LEU A 427 25.74 -7.41 -9.20
N ILE A 428 25.00 -6.30 -9.19
CA ILE A 428 25.57 -4.96 -9.02
C ILE A 428 25.14 -4.45 -7.65
N HIS A 429 26.09 -4.32 -6.73
CA HIS A 429 25.83 -3.96 -5.34
C HIS A 429 26.60 -2.70 -4.93
N ALA A 430 25.95 -1.83 -4.16
CA ALA A 430 26.50 -0.53 -3.77
C ALA A 430 27.32 -0.60 -2.46
N THR A 431 27.27 -1.71 -1.73
CA THR A 431 27.50 -1.83 -0.27
C THR A 431 28.79 -1.21 0.25
N ASN A 432 29.89 -1.29 -0.52
CA ASN A 432 31.21 -0.87 -0.07
C ASN A 432 31.69 0.49 -0.60
N SER A 433 30.94 1.14 -1.50
CA SER A 433 31.36 2.41 -2.12
C SER A 433 31.38 3.56 -1.10
N SER A 434 32.28 4.53 -1.30
CA SER A 434 32.36 5.73 -0.45
C SER A 434 31.09 6.57 -0.54
N ALA A 435 30.46 6.63 -1.71
CA ALA A 435 29.17 7.31 -1.90
C ALA A 435 28.06 6.62 -1.09
N SER A 436 27.95 5.29 -1.15
CA SER A 436 26.97 4.53 -0.37
C SER A 436 27.16 4.72 1.13
N LYS A 437 28.40 4.73 1.61
CA LYS A 437 28.72 4.96 3.02
C LYS A 437 28.28 6.35 3.47
N LEU A 438 28.55 7.39 2.68
CA LEU A 438 28.10 8.76 2.97
C LEU A 438 26.56 8.90 2.92
N LEU A 439 25.92 8.30 1.92
CA LEU A 439 24.45 8.36 1.75
C LEU A 439 23.70 7.60 2.84
N THR A 440 24.22 6.45 3.28
CA THR A 440 23.59 5.62 4.34
C THR A 440 23.88 6.11 5.77
N THR A 441 24.76 7.09 5.98
CA THR A 441 24.94 7.72 7.30
C THR A 441 23.64 8.35 7.79
N GLN A 442 22.95 9.13 6.94
CA GLN A 442 21.70 9.81 7.32
C GLN A 442 20.50 8.87 7.50
N THR A 443 20.59 7.63 7.02
CA THR A 443 19.56 6.58 7.27
C THR A 443 19.94 5.63 8.41
N ARG A 444 21.01 5.94 9.16
CA ARG A 444 21.49 5.17 10.33
C ARG A 444 21.61 6.03 11.59
N ASP A 445 21.48 7.34 11.45
CA ASP A 445 21.39 8.29 12.55
C ASP A 445 19.98 8.23 13.15
N SER A 446 19.86 7.81 14.41
CA SER A 446 18.57 7.69 15.11
C SER A 446 17.92 9.05 15.44
N THR A 447 18.62 10.17 15.23
CA THR A 447 18.02 11.51 15.28
C THR A 447 17.34 11.90 13.95
N GLY A 448 17.65 11.19 12.86
CA GLY A 448 17.05 11.39 11.54
C GLY A 448 15.70 10.68 11.40
N ALA A 449 14.61 11.44 11.46
CA ALA A 449 13.24 10.93 11.31
C ALA A 449 12.44 11.66 10.20
N GLY A 450 11.26 11.13 9.88
CA GLY A 450 10.24 11.82 9.08
C GLY A 450 10.76 12.31 7.71
N PRO A 451 10.54 13.59 7.33
CA PRO A 451 10.98 14.14 6.03
C PRO A 451 12.47 13.97 5.74
N ALA A 452 13.34 14.19 6.73
CA ALA A 452 14.79 14.12 6.54
C ALA A 452 15.26 12.68 6.22
N LEU A 453 14.68 11.69 6.92
CA LEU A 453 14.94 10.28 6.66
C LEU A 453 14.43 9.86 5.27
N ARG A 454 13.24 10.31 4.87
CA ARG A 454 12.70 10.05 3.52
C ARG A 454 13.56 10.68 2.42
N GLU A 455 14.08 11.89 2.61
CA GLU A 455 14.99 12.52 1.65
C GLU A 455 16.32 11.77 1.55
N ALA A 456 16.86 11.27 2.66
CA ALA A 456 18.04 10.39 2.64
C ALA A 456 17.77 9.10 1.84
N HIS A 457 16.63 8.44 2.06
CA HIS A 457 16.21 7.29 1.24
C HIS A 457 15.98 7.66 -0.25
N ARG A 458 15.40 8.82 -0.56
CA ARG A 458 15.20 9.32 -1.93
C ARG A 458 16.54 9.55 -2.63
N ARG A 459 17.53 10.12 -1.93
CA ARG A 459 18.90 10.32 -2.44
C ARG A 459 19.64 9.00 -2.67
N ILE A 460 19.44 8.01 -1.79
CA ILE A 460 19.92 6.63 -2.03
C ILE A 460 19.25 6.04 -3.27
N GLY A 461 17.93 6.11 -3.41
CA GLY A 461 17.20 5.60 -4.57
C GLY A 461 17.62 6.25 -5.89
N TRP A 462 17.79 7.58 -5.89
CA TRP A 462 18.30 8.33 -7.05
C TRP A 462 19.74 7.91 -7.41
N TYR A 463 20.62 7.78 -6.42
CA TYR A 463 21.99 7.28 -6.64
C TYR A 463 21.97 5.87 -7.22
N LEU A 464 21.16 4.96 -6.68
CA LEU A 464 21.05 3.58 -7.19
C LEU A 464 20.56 3.55 -8.65
N ALA A 465 19.59 4.39 -9.01
CA ALA A 465 19.10 4.50 -10.38
C ALA A 465 20.18 5.06 -11.34
N VAL A 466 20.78 6.19 -11.01
CA VAL A 466 21.74 6.88 -11.90
C VAL A 466 23.08 6.15 -12.01
N GLU A 467 23.58 5.54 -10.93
CA GLU A 467 24.90 4.90 -10.90
C GLU A 467 24.89 3.41 -11.28
N PHE A 468 23.78 2.69 -11.08
CA PHE A 468 23.73 1.24 -11.30
C PHE A 468 22.67 0.78 -12.30
N ILE A 469 21.43 1.30 -12.27
CA ILE A 469 20.41 0.91 -13.27
C ILE A 469 20.83 1.34 -14.68
N SER A 470 21.41 2.54 -14.85
CA SER A 470 22.03 2.99 -16.09
C SER A 470 23.08 2.02 -16.65
N LYS A 471 23.87 1.37 -15.77
CA LYS A 471 24.90 0.39 -16.14
C LYS A 471 24.35 -1.01 -16.42
N VAL A 472 23.08 -1.28 -16.10
CA VAL A 472 22.35 -2.51 -16.48
C VAL A 472 21.66 -2.32 -17.83
N ILE A 473 20.89 -1.23 -17.98
CA ILE A 473 20.07 -0.97 -19.17
C ILE A 473 20.94 -0.46 -20.34
N GLY A 474 22.02 0.27 -20.05
CA GLY A 474 22.81 0.98 -21.04
C GLY A 474 22.26 2.39 -21.30
N LEU A 475 22.83 3.05 -22.32
CA LEU A 475 22.42 4.36 -22.81
C LEU A 475 22.39 4.31 -24.35
N GLU A 476 21.40 4.95 -24.95
CA GLU A 476 21.34 5.20 -26.40
C GLU A 476 21.74 6.63 -26.73
N SER A 477 22.31 6.85 -27.93
CA SER A 477 22.57 8.18 -28.45
C SER A 477 21.34 8.70 -29.20
N TYR A 478 20.91 9.92 -28.89
CA TYR A 478 19.87 10.65 -29.62
C TYR A 478 20.32 12.10 -29.84
N GLU A 479 20.02 12.67 -31.00
CA GLU A 479 20.40 14.06 -31.29
C GLU A 479 19.58 15.05 -30.44
N ILE A 480 20.26 15.96 -29.75
CA ILE A 480 19.65 17.10 -29.06
C ILE A 480 20.08 18.43 -29.68
N PRO A 481 19.19 19.45 -29.74
CA PRO A 481 19.59 20.81 -30.11
C PRO A 481 20.65 21.35 -29.16
N HIS A 482 21.84 21.62 -29.69
CA HIS A 482 22.96 22.09 -28.88
C HIS A 482 22.82 23.59 -28.55
N VAL A 483 23.19 23.98 -27.33
CA VAL A 483 22.98 25.35 -26.81
C VAL A 483 23.72 26.46 -27.58
N GLN A 484 24.73 26.08 -28.38
CA GLN A 484 25.48 26.99 -29.28
C GLN A 484 25.00 26.92 -30.74
N GLY A 485 23.91 26.22 -31.01
CA GLY A 485 23.44 25.87 -32.35
C GLY A 485 24.00 24.52 -32.85
N GLY A 486 23.30 23.93 -33.82
CA GLY A 486 23.54 22.56 -34.29
C GLY A 486 22.82 21.50 -33.45
N HIS A 487 23.13 20.23 -33.72
CA HIS A 487 22.74 19.08 -32.89
C HIS A 487 24.00 18.38 -32.35
N THR A 488 23.85 17.64 -31.25
CA THR A 488 24.89 16.81 -30.62
C THR A 488 24.31 15.54 -30.01
#